data_AF-V7C4D4-F1
#
_entry.id   AF-V7C4D4-F1
#
_cell.length_a   1.000
_cell.length_b   1.000
_cell.length_c   1.000
_cell.angle_alpha   90.00
_cell.angle_beta   90.00
_cell.angle_gamma   90.00
#
_symmetry.space_group_name_H-M   'P 1'
#
loop_
_entity.id
_entity.type
_entity.pdbx_description
1 polymer ?
#
loop_
_entity_poly.entity_id
_entity_poly.type
_entity_poly.pdbx_seq_one_letter_code
_entity_poly.pdbx_strand_id
1 'polypeptide(L)'
;MVSCVIKGELLTTKEAQRRHQYYDELALQGRFSSALLVVREHLPSGKACLRLNIDATRIGNIARFVNHSCDGGNLSTKLVRSSGALFPRLCFFASKDIPVDEELTFSYGEIRKRSKGLPCFCNSPSCVGTLPSEDT
;
A
#
# COMPACT_ATOMS: atom_id res chain seq x y z
N MET A 1 -3.75 9.78 -18.52
CA MET A 1 -3.90 8.52 -17.75
C MET A 1 -2.52 8.04 -17.31
N VAL A 2 -2.14 8.24 -16.05
CA VAL A 2 -0.96 7.58 -15.47
C VAL A 2 -1.42 6.21 -15.00
N SER A 3 -0.86 5.14 -15.56
CA SER A 3 -1.10 3.77 -15.09
C SER A 3 0.23 3.14 -14.70
N CYS A 4 0.40 2.88 -13.41
CA CYS A 4 1.58 2.20 -12.89
C CYS A 4 1.16 0.96 -12.10
N VAL A 5 1.82 -0.17 -12.35
CA VAL A 5 1.56 -1.42 -11.63
C VAL A 5 2.55 -1.51 -10.48
N ILE A 6 2.09 -1.84 -9.27
CA ILE A 6 3.03 -2.22 -8.22
C ILE A 6 3.59 -3.61 -8.48
N LYS A 7 4.92 -3.71 -8.55
CA LYS A 7 5.62 -4.97 -8.69
C LYS A 7 6.38 -5.26 -7.40
N GLY A 8 6.28 -6.50 -6.94
CA GLY A 8 6.95 -7.01 -5.76
C GLY A 8 6.83 -8.53 -5.67
N GLU A 9 7.39 -9.09 -4.60
CA GLU A 9 7.21 -10.50 -4.26
C GLU A 9 5.77 -10.73 -3.80
N LEU A 10 5.11 -11.78 -4.31
CA LEU A 10 3.83 -12.25 -3.77
C LEU A 10 4.10 -13.20 -2.60
N LEU A 11 3.63 -12.84 -1.41
CA LEU A 11 3.90 -13.57 -0.19
C LEU A 11 2.68 -14.32 0.34
N THR A 12 2.93 -15.46 0.97
CA THR A 12 1.94 -16.10 1.83
C THR A 12 1.66 -15.21 3.05
N THR A 13 0.49 -15.37 3.67
CA THR A 13 0.12 -14.59 4.87
C THR A 13 1.15 -14.76 6.00
N LYS A 14 1.61 -16.00 6.22
CA LYS A 14 2.61 -16.31 7.26
C LYS A 14 3.93 -15.57 7.01
N GLU A 15 4.39 -15.53 5.76
CA GLU A 15 5.64 -14.84 5.40
C GLU A 15 5.48 -13.32 5.47
N ALA A 16 4.34 -12.78 5.03
CA ALA A 16 4.05 -11.35 5.15
C ALA A 16 4.03 -10.88 6.61
N GLN A 17 3.42 -11.66 7.51
CA GLN A 17 3.43 -11.37 8.96
C GLN A 17 4.84 -11.40 9.54
N ARG A 18 5.64 -12.42 9.19
CA ARG A 18 7.04 -12.53 9.62
C ARG A 18 7.87 -11.32 9.17
N ARG A 19 7.73 -10.90 7.91
CA ARG A 19 8.44 -9.73 7.38
C ARG A 19 7.95 -8.42 8.02
N HIS A 20 6.64 -8.27 8.24
CA HIS A 20 6.08 -7.09 8.90
C HIS A 20 6.67 -6.86 10.29
N GLN A 21 6.72 -7.91 11.13
CA GLN A 21 7.32 -7.83 12.47
C GLN A 21 8.79 -7.39 12.41
N TYR A 22 9.57 -8.00 11.52
CA TYR A 22 10.97 -7.64 11.31
C TYR A 22 11.13 -6.19 10.81
N TYR A 23 10.26 -5.74 9.91
CA TYR A 23 10.29 -4.38 9.36
C TYR A 23 9.89 -3.32 10.38
N ASP A 24 8.94 -3.61 11.26
CA ASP A 24 8.55 -2.71 12.34
C ASP A 24 9.72 -2.51 13.33
N GLU A 25 10.43 -3.59 13.69
CA GLU A 25 11.63 -3.51 14.54
C GLU A 25 12.72 -2.63 13.91
N LEU A 26 12.96 -2.76 12.61
CA LEU A 26 13.92 -1.92 11.88
C LEU A 26 13.45 -0.47 11.76
N ALA A 27 12.15 -0.23 11.57
CA ALA A 27 11.59 1.11 11.44
C ALA A 27 11.71 1.89 12.76
N LEU A 28 11.58 1.22 13.90
CA LEU A 28 11.83 1.81 15.23
C LEU A 28 13.29 2.27 15.42
N GLN A 29 14.24 1.72 14.66
CA GLN A 29 15.64 2.15 14.64
C GLN A 29 15.89 3.33 13.68
N GLY A 30 14.85 3.85 13.03
CA GLY A 30 14.86 5.13 12.31
C GLY A 30 15.46 5.10 10.91
N ARG A 31 15.70 3.92 10.31
CA ARG A 31 16.36 3.81 8.98
C ARG A 31 15.65 2.92 7.97
N PHE A 32 14.37 2.61 8.20
CA PHE A 32 13.70 1.61 7.37
C PHE A 32 12.25 1.97 7.05
N SER A 33 11.95 2.03 5.75
CA SER A 33 10.59 2.13 5.23
C SER A 33 10.32 0.90 4.37
N SER A 34 9.41 0.04 4.84
CA SER A 34 8.97 -1.11 4.06
C SER A 34 7.96 -0.71 3.00
N ALA A 35 7.87 -1.50 1.94
CA ALA A 35 6.87 -1.39 0.89
C ALA A 35 6.05 -2.68 0.81
N LEU A 36 5.65 -3.20 1.98
CA LEU A 36 4.77 -4.36 2.13
C LEU A 36 3.32 -3.88 2.16
N LEU A 37 2.54 -4.21 1.13
CA LEU A 37 1.12 -3.89 1.04
C LEU A 37 0.26 -5.15 1.18
N VAL A 38 -0.77 -5.06 2.00
CA VAL A 38 -1.82 -6.08 2.13
C VAL A 38 -3.08 -5.53 1.48
N VAL A 39 -3.51 -6.15 0.38
CA VAL A 39 -4.72 -5.78 -0.34
C VAL A 39 -5.80 -6.81 -0.07
N ARG A 40 -6.99 -6.34 0.31
CA ARG A 40 -8.17 -7.17 0.53
C ARG A 40 -9.26 -6.78 -0.45
N GLU A 41 -9.81 -7.76 -1.16
CA GLU A 41 -10.94 -7.57 -2.06
C GLU A 41 -12.06 -8.54 -1.67
N HIS A 42 -13.19 -8.00 -1.24
CA HIS A 42 -14.38 -8.78 -1.01
C HIS A 42 -14.99 -9.16 -2.36
N LEU A 43 -15.21 -10.46 -2.58
CA LEU A 43 -15.87 -10.91 -3.79
C LEU A 43 -17.33 -10.44 -3.81
N PRO A 44 -17.93 -10.24 -5.01
CA PRO A 44 -19.32 -9.77 -5.13
C PRO A 44 -20.35 -10.64 -4.39
N SER A 45 -20.04 -11.92 -4.19
CA SER A 45 -20.90 -12.84 -3.44
C SER A 45 -20.90 -12.61 -1.92
N GLY A 46 -19.96 -11.80 -1.39
CA GLY A 46 -19.77 -11.55 0.04
C GLY A 46 -19.21 -12.74 0.84
N LYS A 47 -19.09 -13.92 0.22
CA LYS A 47 -18.73 -15.17 0.92
C LYS A 47 -17.23 -15.41 1.07
N ALA A 48 -16.40 -14.64 0.36
CA ALA A 48 -14.96 -14.80 0.39
C ALA A 48 -14.24 -13.46 0.14
N CYS A 49 -13.04 -13.35 0.71
CA CYS A 49 -12.18 -12.19 0.62
C CYS A 49 -10.83 -12.64 0.04
N LEU A 50 -10.45 -12.09 -1.11
CA LEU A 50 -9.12 -12.29 -1.67
C LEU A 50 -8.13 -11.42 -0.89
N ARG A 51 -7.09 -12.04 -0.32
CA ARG A 51 -5.97 -11.34 0.32
C ARG A 51 -4.71 -11.50 -0.52
N LEU A 52 -4.10 -10.37 -0.88
CA LEU A 52 -2.81 -10.32 -1.59
C LEU A 52 -1.80 -9.62 -0.71
N ASN A 53 -0.68 -10.26 -0.44
CA ASN A 53 0.44 -9.64 0.26
C ASN A 53 1.55 -9.39 -0.78
N ILE A 54 1.79 -8.14 -1.11
CA ILE A 54 2.76 -7.70 -2.11
C ILE A 54 3.90 -7.02 -1.37
N ASP A 55 5.11 -7.58 -1.45
CA ASP A 55 6.29 -6.99 -0.84
C ASP A 55 7.23 -6.43 -1.90
N ALA A 56 7.25 -5.11 -2.03
CA ALA A 56 8.16 -4.39 -2.91
C ALA A 56 9.43 -3.89 -2.19
N THR A 57 9.66 -4.32 -0.94
CA THR A 57 10.74 -3.80 -0.09
C THR A 57 12.11 -4.17 -0.64
N ARG A 58 12.30 -5.45 -1.01
CA ARG A 58 13.57 -5.99 -1.52
C ARG A 58 13.65 -6.01 -3.04
N ILE A 59 12.56 -6.40 -3.70
CA ILE A 59 12.45 -6.51 -5.15
C ILE A 59 11.17 -5.79 -5.54
N GLY A 60 11.26 -4.75 -6.38
CA GLY A 60 10.10 -4.02 -6.85
C GLY A 60 10.42 -3.04 -7.97
N ASN A 61 9.43 -2.25 -8.37
CA ASN A 61 9.59 -1.17 -9.34
C ASN A 61 9.40 0.21 -8.68
N ILE A 62 9.43 1.28 -9.48
CA ILE A 62 9.28 2.67 -9.02
C ILE A 62 8.01 2.92 -8.18
N ALA A 63 6.96 2.11 -8.38
CA ALA A 63 5.72 2.19 -7.62
C ALA A 63 5.91 2.02 -6.10
N ARG A 64 7.01 1.41 -5.65
CA ARG A 64 7.36 1.26 -4.23
C ARG A 64 7.61 2.58 -3.49
N PHE A 65 7.81 3.67 -4.23
CA PHE A 65 8.10 5.00 -3.69
C PHE A 65 6.88 5.91 -3.61
N VAL A 66 5.70 5.45 -4.04
CA VAL A 66 4.47 6.24 -3.96
C VAL A 66 4.05 6.32 -2.50
N ASN A 67 3.97 7.53 -1.96
CA ASN A 67 3.73 7.77 -0.54
C ASN A 67 2.23 7.79 -0.17
N HIS A 68 1.97 7.77 1.13
CA HIS A 68 0.63 7.87 1.68
C HIS A 68 0.11 9.31 1.65
N SER A 69 -1.17 9.50 1.32
CA SER A 69 -1.95 10.68 1.71
C SER A 69 -3.22 10.30 2.48
N CYS A 70 -3.50 10.99 3.59
CA CYS A 70 -4.68 10.76 4.44
C CYS A 70 -6.00 11.20 3.78
N ASP A 71 -5.96 12.11 2.81
CA ASP A 71 -7.13 12.53 2.02
C ASP A 71 -7.40 11.66 0.78
N GLY A 72 -6.63 10.59 0.60
CA GLY A 72 -6.73 9.69 -0.55
C GLY A 72 -5.71 9.95 -1.65
N GLY A 73 -5.10 11.14 -1.71
CA GLY A 73 -4.07 11.48 -2.68
C GLY A 73 -4.58 11.70 -4.11
N ASN A 74 -3.67 11.67 -5.08
CA ASN A 74 -3.96 11.86 -6.52
C ASN A 74 -3.95 10.55 -7.32
N LEU A 75 -3.71 9.42 -6.66
CA LEU A 75 -3.83 8.08 -7.23
C LEU A 75 -4.93 7.26 -6.55
N SER A 76 -5.70 6.56 -7.36
CA SER A 76 -6.61 5.50 -6.95
C SER A 76 -6.03 4.13 -7.26
N THR A 77 -6.32 3.14 -6.43
CA THR A 77 -5.89 1.76 -6.63
C THR A 77 -7.00 0.89 -7.21
N LYS A 78 -6.66 -0.01 -8.14
CA LYS A 78 -7.57 -1.02 -8.68
C LYS A 78 -6.85 -2.35 -8.84
N LEU A 79 -7.55 -3.44 -8.55
CA LEU A 79 -7.10 -4.79 -8.90
C LEU A 79 -7.51 -5.12 -10.33
N VAL A 80 -6.52 -5.30 -11.20
CA VAL A 80 -6.72 -5.62 -12.61
C VAL A 80 -6.43 -7.11 -12.83
N ARG A 81 -7.43 -7.84 -13.32
CA ARG A 81 -7.33 -9.25 -13.70
C ARG A 81 -6.96 -9.35 -15.17
N SER A 82 -5.91 -10.10 -15.48
CA SER A 82 -5.49 -10.40 -16.86
C SER A 82 -5.76 -11.87 -17.16
N SER A 83 -6.12 -12.17 -18.41
CA SER A 83 -6.31 -13.56 -18.85
C SER A 83 -5.03 -14.38 -18.63
N GLY A 84 -5.17 -15.56 -18.04
CA GLY A 84 -4.05 -16.46 -17.73
C GLY A 84 -3.23 -16.11 -16.47
N ALA A 85 -3.49 -14.99 -15.79
CA ALA A 85 -2.84 -14.66 -14.53
C ALA A 85 -3.59 -15.28 -13.33
N LEU A 86 -2.87 -15.99 -12.46
CA LEU A 86 -3.44 -16.59 -11.24
C LEU A 86 -3.92 -15.54 -10.21
N PHE A 87 -3.21 -14.41 -10.12
CA PHE A 87 -3.51 -13.33 -9.19
C PHE A 87 -3.70 -12.01 -9.96
N PRO A 88 -4.62 -11.13 -9.51
CA PRO A 88 -4.76 -9.81 -10.09
C PRO A 88 -3.54 -8.94 -9.74
N ARG A 89 -3.35 -7.88 -10.52
CA ARG A 89 -2.29 -6.89 -10.31
C ARG A 89 -2.89 -5.66 -9.65
N LEU A 90 -2.22 -5.13 -8.62
CA LEU A 90 -2.57 -3.84 -8.04
C LEU A 90 -2.00 -2.73 -8.93
N CYS A 91 -2.88 -1.88 -9.44
CA CYS A 91 -2.57 -0.81 -10.37
C CYS A 91 -2.98 0.54 -9.79
N PHE A 92 -2.12 1.53 -9.94
CA PHE A 92 -2.41 2.94 -9.67
C PHE A 92 -2.96 3.62 -10.92
N PHE A 93 -4.00 4.42 -10.73
CA PHE A 93 -4.61 5.26 -11.73
C PHE A 93 -4.77 6.68 -11.19
N ALA A 94 -4.39 7.69 -11.98
CA ALA A 94 -4.67 9.08 -11.64
C ALA A 94 -6.17 9.27 -11.34
N SER A 95 -6.50 9.81 -10.17
CA SER A 95 -7.87 10.13 -9.76
C SER A 95 -8.29 11.56 -10.13
N LYS A 96 -7.32 12.40 -10.46
CA LYS A 96 -7.45 13.80 -10.90
C LYS A 96 -6.27 14.14 -11.81
N ASP A 97 -6.31 15.31 -12.45
CA ASP A 97 -5.16 15.82 -13.19
C ASP A 97 -3.99 16.10 -12.25
N ILE A 98 -2.79 15.73 -12.69
CA ILE A 98 -1.55 15.80 -11.88
C ILE A 98 -0.57 16.71 -12.62
N PRO A 99 -0.31 17.93 -12.12
CA PRO A 99 0.71 18.83 -12.63
C PRO A 99 2.10 18.20 -12.60
N VAL A 100 3.00 18.74 -13.42
CA VAL A 100 4.43 18.41 -13.35
C VAL A 100 4.95 18.76 -11.95
N ASP A 101 5.84 17.94 -11.42
CA ASP A 101 6.44 18.04 -10.09
C ASP A 101 5.48 17.85 -8.89
N GLU A 102 4.20 17.56 -9.12
CA GLU A 102 3.30 17.13 -8.04
C GLU A 102 3.64 15.68 -7.61
N GLU A 103 3.81 15.48 -6.30
CA GLU A 103 4.08 14.16 -5.73
C GLU A 103 2.91 13.20 -5.95
N LEU A 104 3.20 11.99 -6.41
CA LEU A 104 2.21 10.93 -6.52
C LEU A 104 1.94 10.29 -5.16
N THR A 105 0.67 10.30 -4.73
CA THR A 105 0.25 9.78 -3.42
C THR A 105 -1.05 8.99 -3.50
N PHE A 106 -1.24 8.04 -2.57
CA PHE A 106 -2.48 7.27 -2.43
C PHE A 106 -2.80 6.95 -0.96
N SER A 107 -4.01 6.47 -0.68
CA SER A 107 -4.32 5.94 0.66
C SER A 107 -3.74 4.53 0.85
N TYR A 108 -2.89 4.34 1.87
CA TYR A 108 -2.32 3.02 2.22
C TYR A 108 -3.38 2.07 2.81
N GLY A 109 -4.55 2.58 3.20
CA GLY A 109 -5.63 1.80 3.77
C GLY A 109 -6.42 2.59 4.81
N GLU A 110 -7.36 1.91 5.45
CA GLU A 110 -8.15 2.50 6.53
C GLU A 110 -7.27 2.82 7.74
N ILE A 111 -7.49 4.00 8.31
CA ILE A 111 -6.70 4.50 9.42
C ILE A 111 -7.21 3.86 10.71
N ARG A 112 -6.45 2.89 11.24
CA ARG A 112 -6.62 2.39 12.60
C ARG A 112 -5.58 3.05 13.49
N LYS A 113 -6.03 3.81 14.50
CA LYS A 113 -5.14 4.45 15.47
C LYS A 113 -4.40 3.38 16.27
N ARG A 114 -3.12 3.18 15.99
CA ARG A 114 -2.19 2.43 16.84
C ARG A 114 -1.37 3.39 17.69
N SER A 115 -1.21 3.07 18.97
CA SER A 115 -0.37 3.83 19.91
C SER A 115 1.13 3.80 19.59
N LYS A 116 1.59 2.90 18.70
CA LYS A 116 2.99 2.75 18.26
C LYS A 116 3.17 2.84 16.73
N GLY A 117 2.25 3.47 16.01
CA GLY A 117 2.38 3.60 14.55
C GLY A 117 3.46 4.61 14.13
N LEU A 118 3.99 4.45 12.92
CA LEU A 118 4.94 5.41 12.34
C LEU A 118 4.25 6.76 12.09
N PRO A 119 4.95 7.90 12.28
CA PRO A 119 4.36 9.22 12.03
C PRO A 119 4.01 9.41 10.55
N CYS A 120 2.89 10.07 10.28
CA CYS A 120 2.47 10.45 8.93
C CYS A 120 2.89 11.90 8.64
N PHE A 121 3.51 12.13 7.49
CA PHE A 121 3.99 13.44 7.03
C PHE A 121 3.33 13.90 5.72
N CYS A 122 2.11 13.43 5.44
CA CYS A 122 1.43 13.75 4.17
C CYS A 122 0.99 15.21 4.01
N ASN A 123 1.07 16.02 5.07
CA ASN A 123 0.68 17.45 5.12
C ASN A 123 -0.77 17.78 4.73
N SER A 124 -1.62 16.78 4.49
CA SER A 124 -3.03 17.00 4.23
C SER A 124 -3.74 17.63 5.44
N PRO A 125 -4.69 18.56 5.25
CA PRO A 125 -5.48 19.14 6.35
C PRO A 125 -6.26 18.09 7.17
N SER A 126 -6.57 16.94 6.58
CA SER A 126 -7.22 15.80 7.24
C SER A 126 -6.24 14.73 7.74
N CYS A 127 -4.95 15.07 7.86
CA CYS A 127 -3.92 14.13 8.34
C CYS A 127 -4.23 13.65 9.77
N VAL A 128 -4.15 12.33 9.98
CA VAL A 128 -4.38 11.71 11.29
C VAL A 128 -3.09 11.59 12.12
N GLY A 129 -1.94 11.99 11.55
CA GLY A 129 -0.64 12.04 12.25
C GLY A 129 0.11 10.71 12.34
N THR A 130 -0.52 9.59 11.97
CA THR A 130 0.09 8.26 12.00
C THR A 130 -0.24 7.49 10.72
N LEU A 131 0.73 6.75 10.17
CA LEU A 131 0.53 5.91 8.99
C LEU A 131 -0.41 4.73 9.30
N PRO A 132 -1.27 4.32 8.34
CA PRO A 132 -2.07 3.11 8.48
C PRO A 132 -1.18 1.86 8.64
N SER A 133 -1.59 0.96 9.53
CA SER A 133 -0.96 -0.34 9.75
C SER A 133 -2.07 -1.33 10.10
N GLU A 134 -2.06 -2.52 9.50
CA GLU A 134 -3.01 -3.57 9.86
C GLU A 134 -2.62 -4.22 11.19
N ASP A 135 -3.62 -4.52 12.02
CA ASP A 135 -3.46 -5.49 13.11
C ASP A 135 -3.36 -6.90 12.48
N THR A 136 -2.13 -7.37 12.25
CA THR A 136 -1.87 -8.76 11.87
C THR A 136 -2.03 -9.76 13.00
#